data_AF-A0A428WNE3-F1
#
_entry.id   AF-A0A428WNE3-F1
#
_cell.length_a   1.000
_cell.length_b   1.000
_cell.length_c   1.000
_cell.angle_alpha   90.00
_cell.angle_beta   90.00
_cell.angle_gamma   90.00
#
_symmetry.space_group_name_H-M   'P 1'
#
loop_
_entity.id
_entity.type
_entity.pdbx_description
1 polymer ?
#
loop_
_entity_poly.entity_id
_entity_poly.type
_entity_poly.pdbx_seq_one_letter_code
_entity_poly.pdbx_strand_id
1 'polypeptide(L)' 'MAAGIKASELRELSEPELVSRLRESKAELFNLRVQGATGQLDNHRRLQVVRKDIAKIYTIMRERELGLSAAPTEVTTA' A
#
# COMPACT_ATOMS: atom_id res chain seq x y z
N MET A 1 -16.85 -8.39 0.32
CA MET A 1 -15.43 -8.65 -0.01
C MET A 1 -14.68 -7.35 0.17
N ALA A 2 -13.81 -7.22 1.18
CA ALA A 2 -13.00 -6.01 1.32
C ALA A 2 -11.90 -6.07 0.25
N ALA A 3 -12.09 -5.33 -0.84
CA ALA A 3 -11.10 -5.22 -1.90
C ALA A 3 -9.85 -4.54 -1.31
N GLY A 4 -8.75 -5.28 -1.28
CA GLY A 4 -7.41 -4.75 -1.04
C GLY A 4 -6.72 -4.50 -2.37
N ILE A 5 -5.69 -3.66 -2.36
CA ILE A 5 -4.97 -3.27 -3.57
C ILE A 5 -4.28 -4.49 -4.18
N LYS A 6 -4.38 -4.67 -5.51
CA LYS A 6 -3.71 -5.80 -6.18
C LYS A 6 -2.22 -5.50 -6.34
N ALA A 7 -1.40 -6.54 -6.27
CA ALA A 7 0.05 -6.39 -6.45
C ALA A 7 0.42 -5.92 -7.86
N SER A 8 -0.39 -6.26 -8.89
CA SER A 8 -0.20 -5.78 -10.26
C SER A 8 -0.34 -4.27 -10.36
N GLU A 9 -1.40 -3.70 -9.76
CA GLU A 9 -1.66 -2.25 -9.75
C GLU A 9 -0.50 -1.49 -9.08
N LEU A 10 0.04 -2.02 -7.98
CA LEU A 10 1.19 -1.41 -7.30
C LEU A 10 2.49 -1.48 -8.11
N ARG A 11 2.66 -2.49 -8.97
CA ARG A 11 3.86 -2.62 -9.82
C ARG A 11 3.87 -1.59 -10.95
N GLU A 12 2.70 -1.16 -11.40
CA GLU A 12 2.54 -0.14 -12.44
C GLU A 12 2.80 1.29 -11.94
N LEU A 13 2.72 1.53 -10.62
CA LEU A 13 2.91 2.85 -10.02
C LEU A 13 4.38 3.29 -10.01
N SER A 14 4.62 4.59 -10.14
CA SER A 14 5.96 5.18 -9.94
C SER A 14 6.42 5.07 -8.47
N GLU A 15 7.72 5.19 -8.22
CA GLU A 15 8.27 5.20 -6.86
C GLU A 15 7.67 6.31 -5.95
N PRO A 16 7.56 7.59 -6.37
CA PRO A 16 6.94 8.61 -5.52
C PRO A 16 5.46 8.31 -5.24
N GLU A 17 4.76 7.68 -6.17
CA GLU A 17 3.35 7.32 -6.01
C GLU A 17 3.16 6.14 -5.05
N LEU A 18 4.06 5.16 -5.07
CA LEU A 18 4.13 4.10 -4.05
C LEU A 18 4.33 4.69 -2.64
N VAL A 19 5.22 5.67 -2.51
CA VAL A 19 5.46 6.35 -1.22
C VAL A 19 4.21 7.13 -0.77
N SER A 20 3.49 7.79 -1.70
CA SER A 20 2.23 8.46 -1.38
C SER A 20 1.18 7.47 -0.88
N ARG A 21 0.96 6.38 -1.62
CA ARG A 21 0.04 5.29 -1.25
C ARG A 21 0.38 4.67 0.10
N LEU A 22 1.67 4.52 0.41
CA LEU A 22 2.14 4.02 1.70
C LEU A 22 1.73 4.96 2.85
N ARG A 23 1.86 6.28 2.66
CA ARG A 23 1.48 7.27 3.67
C ARG A 23 -0.04 7.26 3.91
N GLU A 24 -0.83 7.22 2.84
CA GLU A 24 -2.29 7.11 2.92
C GLU A 24 -2.71 5.84 3.68
N SER A 25 -2.13 4.69 3.33
CA SER A 25 -2.44 3.42 3.98
C SER A 25 -2.07 3.42 5.47
N LYS A 26 -0.98 4.08 5.85
CA LYS A 26 -0.59 4.23 7.26
C LYS A 26 -1.54 5.15 8.03
N ALA A 27 -1.99 6.24 7.41
CA ALA A 27 -2.98 7.13 8.01
C ALA A 27 -4.32 6.41 8.21
N GLU A 28 -4.76 5.63 7.22
CA GLU A 28 -5.95 4.79 7.35
C GLU A 28 -5.79 3.77 8.50
N LEU A 29 -4.64 3.09 8.57
CA LEU A 29 -4.36 2.15 9.66
C LEU A 29 -4.42 2.82 11.03
N PHE A 30 -3.90 4.04 11.17
CA PHE A 30 -3.98 4.80 12.41
C PHE A 30 -5.43 5.07 12.80
N ASN A 31 -6.23 5.60 11.87
CA ASN A 31 -7.65 5.87 12.10
C ASN A 31 -8.41 4.61 12.51
N LEU A 32 -8.17 3.48 11.83
CA LEU A 32 -8.79 2.19 12.16
C LEU A 32 -8.36 1.67 13.54
N ARG A 33 -7.12 1.93 13.98
CA ARG A 33 -6.68 1.55 15.33
C ARG A 33 -7.34 2.40 16.40
N VAL A 34 -7.51 3.71 16.15
CA VAL A 34 -8.23 4.61 17.05
C VAL A 34 -9.71 4.19 17.16
N GLN A 35 -10.37 3.92 16.02
CA GLN A 35 -11.75 3.41 15.99
C GLN A 35 -11.88 2.02 16.66
N GLY A 36 -10.87 1.17 16.53
CA GLY A 36 -10.80 -0.11 17.22
C GLY A 36 -10.68 0.05 18.73
N ALA A 37 -9.91 1.05 19.21
CA ALA A 37 -9.78 1.35 20.62
C ALA A 37 -11.05 1.93 21.23
N THR A 38 -11.85 2.70 20.46
CA THR A 38 -13.15 3.21 20.91
C THR A 38 -14.27 2.18 20.83
N GLY A 39 -14.01 0.98 20.29
CA GLY A 39 -15.00 -0.09 20.16
C GLY A 39 -16.07 0.15 19.09
N GLN A 40 -15.92 1.20 18.28
CA GLN A 40 -16.86 1.58 17.21
C GLN A 40 -16.42 1.04 15.83
N LEU A 41 -15.57 0.02 15.82
CA LEU A 41 -15.04 -0.52 14.56
C LEU A 41 -16.03 -1.52 13.95
N ASP A 42 -16.79 -1.07 12.96
CA ASP A 42 -17.75 -1.91 12.25
C ASP A 42 -17.07 -3.06 11.48
N ASN A 43 -15.89 -2.81 10.89
CA ASN A 43 -15.23 -3.75 9.99
C ASN A 43 -13.80 -4.11 10.42
N HIS A 44 -13.71 -5.11 11.29
CA HIS A 44 -12.44 -5.70 11.76
C HIS A 44 -11.57 -6.26 10.63
N ARG A 45 -12.18 -6.72 9.52
CA ARG A 45 -11.43 -7.26 8.37
C ARG A 45 -10.66 -6.16 7.64
N ARG A 46 -11.11 -4.90 7.68
CA ARG A 46 -10.42 -3.78 7.03
C ARG A 46 -9.01 -3.58 7.59
N LEU A 47 -8.84 -3.77 8.90
CA LEU A 47 -7.54 -3.64 9.57
C LEU A 47 -6.53 -4.70 9.08
N GLN A 48 -7.00 -5.90 8.73
CA GLN A 48 -6.16 -6.93 8.11
C GLN A 48 -5.80 -6.58 6.66
N VAL A 49 -6.77 -6.03 5.89
CA VAL A 49 -6.55 -5.62 4.50
C VAL A 49 -5.51 -4.51 4.41
N VAL A 50 -5.66 -3.44 5.19
CA VAL A 50 -4.72 -2.31 5.18
C VAL A 50 -3.31 -2.74 5.58
N ARG A 51 -3.17 -3.64 6.57
CA ARG A 51 -1.86 -4.21 6.93
C ARG A 51 -1.22 -4.99 5.77
N LYS A 52 -2.01 -5.78 5.04
CA LYS A 52 -1.52 -6.53 3.87
C LYS A 52 -1.13 -5.58 2.74
N ASP A 53 -1.87 -4.50 2.53
CA ASP A 53 -1.58 -3.55 1.47
C ASP A 53 -0.28 -2.77 1.76
N ILE A 54 -0.05 -2.36 3.01
CA ILE A 54 1.24 -1.80 3.45
C ILE A 54 2.39 -2.80 3.20
N ALA A 55 2.20 -4.06 3.57
CA ALA A 55 3.22 -5.09 3.37
C ALA A 55 3.58 -5.27 1.88
N LYS A 56 2.58 -5.34 0.99
CA LYS A 56 2.80 -5.44 -0.46
C LYS A 56 3.59 -4.25 -1.01
N ILE A 57 3.26 -3.03 -0.58
CA ILE A 57 3.99 -1.82 -1.02
C ILE A 57 5.47 -1.94 -0.62
N TYR A 58 5.75 -2.31 0.63
CA TYR A 58 7.14 -2.54 1.09
C TYR A 58 7.85 -3.63 0.29
N THR A 59 7.18 -4.74 0.00
CA THR A 59 7.77 -5.81 -0.82
C THR A 59 8.13 -5.31 -2.20
N ILE A 60 7.26 -4.56 -2.88
CA ILE A 60 7.52 -4.04 -4.23
C ILE A 60 8.64 -2.99 -4.22
N MET A 61 8.67 -2.10 -3.23
CA MET A 61 9.79 -1.17 -3.05
C MET A 61 11.11 -1.92 -2.89
N ARG A 62 11.12 -2.98 -2.07
CA ARG A 62 12.33 -3.81 -1.88
C ARG A 62 12.70 -4.62 -3.11
N GLU A 63 11.73 -5.15 -3.85
CA GLU A 63 11.97 -5.84 -5.13
C GLU A 63 12.62 -4.89 -6.15
N ARG A 64 12.24 -3.60 -6.16
CA ARG A 64 12.86 -2.56 -7.00
C ARG A 64 14.28 -2.24 -6.56
N GLU A 65 14.52 -2.05 -5.26
CA GLU A 65 15.87 -1.84 -4.71
C GLU A 65 16.84 -2.99 -5.05
N LEU A 66 16.33 -4.23 -5.08
CA LEU A 66 17.09 -5.44 -5.40
C LEU A 66 17.21 -5.70 -6.91
N GLY A 67 16.59 -4.88 -7.76
CA GLY A 67 16.59 -5.06 -9.22
C GLY A 67 15.80 -6.28 -9.72
N LEU A 68 14.97 -6.90 -8.87
CA LEU A 68 14.14 -8.07 -9.21
C LEU A 68 12.85 -7.69 -9.97
N SER A 69 12.45 -6.43 -9.87
CA SER A 69 11.23 -5.90 -10.47
C SER A 69 11.59 -4.70 -11.31
N ALA A 70 11.25 -4.74 -12.61
CA ALA A 70 11.43 -3.61 -13.50
C ALA A 70 10.63 -2.43 -12.92
N ALA A 71 11.35 -1.39 -12.48
CA ALA A 71 10.74 -0.08 -12.41
C ALA A 71 10.16 0.19 -13.82
N PRO A 72 8.94 0.73 -13.95
CA PRO A 72 8.64 1.47 -15.15
C PRO A 72 9.67 2.59 -15.18
N THR A 73 10.77 2.34 -15.90
CA THR A 73 11.75 3.34 -16.28
C THR A 73 10.94 4.47 -16.86
N GLU A 74 11.04 5.62 -16.21
CA GLU A 74 10.48 6.91 -16.58
C GLU A 74 10.14 6.94 -18.07
N VAL A 75 8.87 6.72 -18.41
CA VAL A 75 8.42 6.98 -19.77
C VAL A 75 8.28 8.49 -19.86
N THR A 76 9.30 9.10 -20.46
CA THR A 76 9.31 10.34 -21.26
C THR A 76 10.52 11.20 -20.91
N THR A 77 11.63 10.83 -21.53
CA THR A 77 12.41 11.74 -22.39
C THR A 77 11.54 12.81 -23.05
N ALA A 78 11.74 14.09 -22.72
CA ALA A 78 11.76 15.26 -23.62
C ALA A 78 12.16 16.52 -22.82
#